data_AF-A0A8T5HSG3-F1
#
_entry.id   AF-A0A8T5HSG3-F1
#
_cell.length_a   1.000
_cell.length_b   1.000
_cell.length_c   1.000
_cell.angle_alpha   90.00
_cell.angle_beta   90.00
_cell.angle_gamma   90.00
#
_symmetry.space_group_name_H-M   'P 1'
#
loop_
_entity.id
_entity.type
_entity.pdbx_description
1 polymer ?
#
loop_
_entity_poly.entity_id
_entity_poly.type
_entity_poly.pdbx_seq_one_letter_code
_entity_poly.pdbx_strand_id
1 'polypeptide(L)'
;MKRLLVVLIVLSLFLVGCSAEPTVPREVPSLSEPVPSISEPVLMNNQNNFIIDIVVDLESFNPSEEEINEVIEVAKFKFKQLTNLNLELRNIHFLGSLREEGSNTNNPKKMFQYKQILNDKSVNGVIVLTKEFNTEEQGGFSVAYEFPDYCNGFKSKYGQNRIYYAYMDWEHKYSICGYKDGEHISDISIGGECTNQPGTPCVFNGDYYICENAQENFYSNPANFMGSLFVHELMHPFGENGKYDHYGINNCPEVSETNLEDAQYYCGLCPNVYDNFKESFVEC
;
A
#
# COMPACT_ATOMS: atom_id res chain seq x y z
N MET A 1 -58.88 8.14 -43.31
CA MET A 1 -58.48 9.15 -42.30
C MET A 1 -56.96 9.27 -42.39
N LYS A 2 -56.42 10.34 -42.99
CA LYS A 2 -55.71 11.46 -42.32
C LYS A 2 -54.66 10.95 -41.31
N ARG A 3 -53.36 11.26 -41.32
CA ARG A 3 -52.44 12.20 -42.03
C ARG A 3 -51.00 11.68 -41.70
N LEU A 4 -50.04 11.66 -42.64
CA LEU A 4 -48.97 12.69 -42.86
C LEU A 4 -48.07 12.89 -41.60
N LEU A 5 -46.73 12.92 -41.62
CA LEU A 5 -45.80 13.52 -42.58
C LEU A 5 -44.35 13.03 -42.32
N VAL A 6 -43.57 12.98 -43.39
CA VAL A 6 -42.12 12.76 -43.54
C VAL A 6 -41.30 14.00 -43.14
N VAL A 7 -39.97 13.86 -42.99
CA VAL A 7 -38.83 14.80 -43.25
C VAL A 7 -37.80 14.59 -42.11
N LEU A 8 -36.61 13.98 -42.23
CA LEU A 8 -35.46 13.98 -43.16
C LEU A 8 -34.62 15.28 -43.18
N ILE A 9 -33.34 15.11 -42.80
CA ILE A 9 -32.10 15.84 -43.16
C ILE A 9 -31.82 17.19 -42.47
N VAL A 10 -30.59 17.37 -41.94
CA VAL A 10 -29.53 18.26 -42.49
C VAL A 10 -28.43 18.56 -41.45
N LEU A 11 -27.21 18.14 -41.81
CA LEU A 11 -25.90 18.64 -41.36
C LEU A 11 -25.72 20.11 -41.79
N SER A 12 -25.27 21.01 -40.91
CA SER A 12 -24.48 22.22 -41.26
C SER A 12 -23.95 22.87 -39.98
N LEU A 13 -22.64 22.96 -39.75
CA LEU A 13 -21.75 24.04 -40.21
C LEU A 13 -22.28 25.44 -39.88
N PHE A 14 -21.75 26.03 -38.80
CA PHE A 14 -21.64 27.47 -38.64
C PHE A 14 -20.18 27.84 -38.34
N LEU A 15 -19.47 28.16 -39.41
CA LEU A 15 -18.46 29.21 -39.42
C LEU A 15 -19.20 30.52 -39.72
N VAL A 16 -19.06 31.53 -38.86
CA VAL A 16 -19.22 32.93 -39.25
C VAL A 16 -18.07 33.69 -38.60
N GLY A 17 -17.24 34.28 -39.45
CA GLY A 17 -16.20 35.22 -39.07
C GLY A 17 -16.63 36.68 -39.23
N CYS A 18 -15.64 37.54 -38.94
CA CYS A 18 -15.49 38.96 -39.25
C CYS A 18 -16.15 39.97 -38.29
N SER A 19 -15.33 40.75 -37.57
CA SER A 19 -14.82 42.01 -38.12
C SER A 19 -13.68 42.57 -37.25
N ALA A 20 -12.68 43.16 -37.91
CA ALA A 20 -11.50 43.79 -37.34
C ALA A 20 -11.71 45.30 -37.21
N GLU A 21 -10.99 45.94 -36.27
CA GLU A 21 -10.66 47.37 -36.27
C GLU A 21 -9.42 47.63 -35.37
N PRO A 22 -8.74 48.79 -35.44
CA PRO A 22 -7.39 48.91 -35.99
C PRO A 22 -6.25 49.09 -34.97
N THR A 23 -5.03 48.99 -35.50
CA THR A 23 -3.70 48.99 -34.88
C THR A 23 -3.33 50.19 -34.00
N VAL A 24 -2.57 49.91 -32.92
CA VAL A 24 -1.55 50.82 -32.37
C VAL A 24 -0.22 50.05 -32.27
N PRO A 25 0.88 50.52 -32.88
CA PRO A 25 2.18 49.88 -32.71
C PRO A 25 2.70 50.23 -31.30
N ARG A 26 2.78 49.23 -30.42
CA ARG A 26 3.39 49.41 -29.10
C ARG A 26 4.84 48.96 -29.15
N GLU A 27 5.70 49.89 -28.77
CA GLU A 27 7.17 49.81 -28.76
C GLU A 27 7.69 48.51 -28.14
N VAL A 28 8.73 47.96 -28.77
CA VAL A 28 9.53 46.84 -28.26
C VAL A 28 10.43 47.36 -27.13
N PRO A 29 10.28 46.90 -25.88
CA PRO A 29 11.26 47.20 -24.85
C PRO A 29 12.53 46.37 -25.09
N SER A 30 13.66 47.08 -25.13
CA SER A 30 15.02 46.55 -25.14
C SER A 30 15.23 45.47 -24.08
N LEU A 31 15.59 44.25 -24.51
CA LEU A 31 16.08 43.16 -23.66
C LEU A 31 17.48 43.52 -23.12
N SER A 32 17.52 44.16 -21.97
CA SER A 32 18.71 44.21 -21.13
C SER A 32 18.31 44.13 -19.66
N GLU A 33 17.73 43.01 -19.27
CA GLU A 33 17.73 42.57 -17.89
C GLU A 33 18.62 41.33 -17.77
N PRO A 34 19.51 41.26 -16.77
CA PRO A 34 20.35 40.10 -16.58
C PRO A 34 19.47 38.89 -16.29
N VAL A 35 19.66 37.82 -17.08
CA VAL A 35 19.08 36.50 -16.83
C VAL A 35 19.30 36.16 -15.36
N PRO A 36 18.25 35.85 -14.57
CA PRO A 36 18.43 35.35 -13.23
C PRO A 36 19.26 34.08 -13.36
N SER A 37 20.43 34.08 -12.74
CA SER A 37 21.21 32.86 -12.54
C SER A 37 20.24 31.81 -12.02
N ILE A 38 20.05 30.74 -12.80
CA ILE A 38 19.35 29.55 -12.34
C ILE A 38 20.19 29.06 -11.17
N SER A 39 19.76 29.40 -9.97
CA SER A 39 20.24 28.75 -8.76
C SER A 39 19.99 27.26 -8.94
N GLU A 40 21.00 26.47 -8.57
CA GLU A 40 20.95 25.01 -8.47
C GLU A 40 19.59 24.53 -7.94
N PRO A 41 19.11 23.36 -8.37
CA PRO A 41 17.79 22.87 -7.97
C PRO A 41 17.73 22.82 -6.44
N VAL A 42 16.97 23.74 -5.88
CA VAL A 42 16.58 23.71 -4.47
C VAL A 42 15.80 22.40 -4.29
N LEU A 43 16.29 21.53 -3.41
CA LEU A 43 15.54 20.39 -2.87
C LEU A 43 14.20 20.91 -2.30
N MET A 44 13.16 20.91 -3.12
CA MET A 44 11.79 21.20 -2.70
C MET A 44 10.85 20.24 -3.43
N ASN A 45 10.59 19.06 -2.82
CA ASN A 45 9.27 18.38 -2.79
C ASN A 45 9.22 16.96 -2.18
N ASN A 46 10.31 16.41 -1.62
CA ASN A 46 10.26 15.05 -1.03
C ASN A 46 9.48 14.95 0.31
N GLN A 47 8.91 16.06 0.81
CA GLN A 47 8.19 16.08 2.09
C GLN A 47 6.85 15.31 2.07
N ASN A 48 6.32 15.00 0.88
CA ASN A 48 5.01 14.37 0.72
C ASN A 48 5.05 12.87 0.37
N ASN A 49 6.25 12.28 0.21
CA ASN A 49 6.39 10.93 -0.29
C ASN A 49 7.01 10.03 0.79
N PHE A 50 6.34 8.91 1.07
CA PHE A 50 6.93 7.78 1.78
C PHE A 50 7.43 6.79 0.73
N ILE A 51 8.74 6.72 0.56
CA ILE A 51 9.40 5.97 -0.50
C ILE A 51 9.68 4.55 0.00
N ILE A 52 9.34 3.54 -0.79
CA ILE A 52 9.58 2.14 -0.47
C ILE A 52 10.25 1.38 -1.61
N ASP A 53 10.94 0.31 -1.24
CA ASP A 53 11.28 -0.79 -2.13
C ASP A 53 10.47 -2.04 -1.76
N ILE A 54 10.26 -2.92 -2.74
CA ILE A 54 9.75 -4.27 -2.52
C ILE A 54 10.86 -5.27 -2.79
N VAL A 55 11.00 -6.26 -1.93
CA VAL A 55 11.92 -7.38 -2.08
C VAL A 55 11.11 -8.68 -2.11
N VAL A 56 11.37 -9.49 -3.13
CA VAL A 56 10.71 -10.77 -3.33
C VAL A 56 11.73 -11.88 -3.13
N ASP A 57 11.43 -12.78 -2.19
CA ASP A 57 12.14 -14.03 -1.99
C ASP A 57 11.67 -15.08 -3.01
N LEU A 58 12.47 -15.34 -4.04
CA LEU A 58 12.12 -16.27 -5.12
C LEU A 58 12.08 -17.74 -4.67
N GLU A 59 12.69 -18.07 -3.54
CA GLU A 59 12.52 -19.38 -2.89
C GLU A 59 11.16 -19.51 -2.18
N SER A 60 10.56 -18.40 -1.77
CA SER A 60 9.24 -18.38 -1.13
C SER A 60 8.11 -18.22 -2.14
N PHE A 61 8.24 -17.26 -3.05
CA PHE A 61 7.17 -16.84 -3.97
C PHE A 61 7.75 -16.41 -5.32
N ASN A 62 6.95 -16.51 -6.38
CA ASN A 62 7.35 -16.03 -7.71
C ASN A 62 6.24 -15.17 -8.37
N PRO A 63 5.77 -14.09 -7.73
CA PRO A 63 4.86 -13.14 -8.36
C PRO A 63 5.53 -12.45 -9.54
N SER A 64 4.75 -12.11 -10.55
CA SER A 64 5.15 -11.21 -11.61
C SER A 64 5.18 -9.75 -11.11
N GLU A 65 5.94 -8.92 -11.82
CA GLU A 65 5.96 -7.48 -11.56
C GLU A 65 4.57 -6.85 -11.79
N GLU A 66 3.77 -7.39 -12.70
CA GLU A 66 2.40 -6.93 -12.97
C GLU A 66 1.48 -7.16 -11.77
N GLU A 67 1.53 -8.34 -11.15
CA GLU A 67 0.75 -8.66 -9.95
C GLU A 67 1.16 -7.77 -8.76
N ILE A 68 2.47 -7.54 -8.57
CA ILE A 68 2.97 -6.62 -7.53
C ILE A 68 2.49 -5.20 -7.79
N ASN A 69 2.48 -4.77 -9.06
CA ASN A 69 2.02 -3.44 -9.44
C ASN A 69 0.50 -3.27 -9.24
N GLU A 70 -0.31 -4.30 -9.44
CA GLU A 70 -1.74 -4.23 -9.10
C GLU A 70 -1.94 -3.99 -7.60
N VAL A 71 -1.22 -4.75 -6.77
CA VAL A 71 -1.26 -4.62 -5.31
C VAL A 71 -0.75 -3.26 -4.83
N ILE A 72 0.34 -2.75 -5.41
CA ILE A 72 0.89 -1.46 -4.98
C ILE A 72 -0.02 -0.30 -5.33
N GLU A 73 -0.79 -0.36 -6.41
CA GLU A 73 -1.78 0.68 -6.73
C GLU A 73 -2.89 0.75 -5.70
N VAL A 74 -3.37 -0.40 -5.20
CA VAL A 74 -4.29 -0.46 -4.05
C VAL A 74 -3.63 0.16 -2.81
N ALA A 75 -2.39 -0.25 -2.50
CA ALA A 75 -1.68 0.26 -1.33
C ALA A 75 -1.48 1.79 -1.41
N LYS A 76 -1.11 2.33 -2.58
CA LYS A 76 -1.00 3.76 -2.83
C LYS A 76 -2.32 4.49 -2.59
N PHE A 77 -3.42 3.95 -3.12
CA PHE A 77 -4.76 4.51 -2.91
C PHE A 77 -5.11 4.55 -1.42
N LYS A 78 -4.98 3.42 -0.71
CA LYS A 78 -5.26 3.32 0.73
C LYS A 78 -4.37 4.22 1.56
N PHE A 79 -3.08 4.23 1.29
CA PHE A 79 -2.11 5.08 1.97
C PHE A 79 -2.45 6.55 1.81
N LYS A 80 -2.77 6.99 0.57
CA LYS A 80 -3.18 8.38 0.30
C LYS A 80 -4.47 8.74 1.01
N GLN A 81 -5.45 7.84 1.01
CA GLN A 81 -6.72 8.03 1.68
C GLN A 81 -6.56 8.21 3.19
N LEU A 82 -5.68 7.44 3.83
CA LEU A 82 -5.53 7.41 5.28
C LEU A 82 -4.57 8.50 5.82
N THR A 83 -3.56 8.88 5.02
CA THR A 83 -2.48 9.77 5.46
C THR A 83 -2.46 11.13 4.75
N ASN A 84 -3.15 11.27 3.61
CA ASN A 84 -3.01 12.40 2.68
C ASN A 84 -1.58 12.58 2.09
N LEU A 85 -0.67 11.62 2.32
CA LEU A 85 0.67 11.56 1.76
C LEU A 85 0.73 10.54 0.62
N ASN A 86 1.78 10.59 -0.21
CA ASN A 86 1.94 9.64 -1.31
C ASN A 86 2.82 8.47 -0.86
N LEU A 87 2.44 7.25 -1.25
CA LEU A 87 3.34 6.10 -1.22
C LEU A 87 4.04 6.01 -2.58
N GLU A 88 5.36 5.95 -2.58
CA GLU A 88 6.16 5.88 -3.81
C GLU A 88 6.91 4.56 -3.85
N LEU A 89 6.63 3.73 -4.85
CA LEU A 89 7.42 2.54 -5.13
C LEU A 89 8.60 2.94 -5.99
N ARG A 90 9.81 2.69 -5.49
CA ARG A 90 11.04 3.02 -6.19
C ARG A 90 11.56 1.84 -7.01
N ASN A 91 11.69 0.65 -6.40
CA ASN A 91 12.12 -0.56 -7.09
C ASN A 91 11.45 -1.83 -6.54
N ILE A 92 11.42 -2.87 -7.38
CA ILE A 92 11.10 -4.25 -7.01
C ILE A 92 12.36 -5.10 -7.24
N HIS A 93 12.80 -5.79 -6.19
CA HIS A 93 13.99 -6.64 -6.22
C HIS A 93 13.60 -8.10 -6.12
N PHE A 94 13.85 -8.88 -7.17
CA PHE A 94 13.66 -10.33 -7.16
C PHE A 94 14.97 -11.03 -6.80
N LEU A 95 15.01 -11.68 -5.64
CA LEU A 95 16.22 -12.28 -5.08
C LEU A 95 16.02 -13.79 -4.90
N GLY A 96 17.06 -14.59 -5.15
CA GLY A 96 17.00 -16.06 -5.07
C GLY A 96 16.55 -16.60 -3.71
N SER A 97 17.48 -16.67 -2.75
CA SER A 97 17.16 -17.00 -1.36
C SER A 97 17.27 -15.75 -0.51
N LEU A 98 16.34 -15.58 0.43
CA LEU A 98 16.57 -14.64 1.52
C LEU A 98 17.56 -15.15 2.57
N ARG A 99 17.91 -16.44 2.63
CA ARG A 99 18.76 -16.99 3.70
C ARG A 99 20.24 -16.81 3.43
N GLU A 100 20.99 -16.46 4.48
CA GLU A 100 22.44 -16.66 4.47
C GLU A 100 22.73 -18.16 4.47
N GLU A 101 23.57 -18.61 3.53
CA GLU A 101 23.96 -20.01 3.40
C GLU A 101 24.55 -20.54 4.72
N GLY A 102 23.90 -21.54 5.31
CA GLY A 102 24.28 -22.11 6.62
C GLY A 102 23.70 -21.42 7.86
N SER A 103 22.83 -20.42 7.69
CA SER A 103 22.10 -19.78 8.80
C SER A 103 20.79 -20.51 9.10
N ASN A 104 20.67 -21.04 10.33
CA ASN A 104 19.44 -21.71 10.81
C ASN A 104 18.60 -20.76 11.68
N THR A 105 18.76 -19.44 11.55
CA THR A 105 18.13 -18.49 12.48
C THR A 105 16.78 -18.00 11.97
N ASN A 106 15.72 -18.27 12.71
CA ASN A 106 14.40 -17.64 12.52
C ASN A 106 14.37 -16.18 13.03
N ASN A 107 15.51 -15.48 13.05
CA ASN A 107 15.58 -14.11 13.56
C ASN A 107 15.75 -13.15 12.39
N PRO A 108 14.72 -12.34 12.06
CA PRO A 108 14.79 -11.35 10.99
C PRO A 108 15.99 -10.43 11.11
N LYS A 109 16.40 -10.10 12.35
CA LYS A 109 17.55 -9.22 12.62
C LYS A 109 18.91 -9.85 12.34
N LYS A 110 18.98 -11.18 12.22
CA LYS A 110 20.22 -11.95 12.00
C LYS A 110 20.42 -12.35 10.54
N MET A 111 19.43 -12.18 9.65
CA MET A 111 19.62 -12.37 8.21
C MET A 111 20.25 -11.12 7.58
N PHE A 112 21.52 -10.94 7.97
CA PHE A 112 22.36 -9.75 7.84
C PHE A 112 22.69 -9.35 6.39
N GLN A 113 22.47 -10.22 5.41
CA GLN A 113 22.81 -9.97 4.00
C GLN A 113 21.96 -8.86 3.35
N TYR A 114 20.71 -8.64 3.80
CA TYR A 114 19.82 -7.60 3.24
C TYR A 114 20.22 -6.18 3.62
N LYS A 115 20.83 -5.97 4.79
CA LYS A 115 21.27 -4.63 5.20
C LYS A 115 22.33 -4.06 4.28
N GLN A 116 23.10 -4.89 3.58
CA GLN A 116 24.13 -4.43 2.65
C GLN A 116 23.57 -4.14 1.24
N ILE A 117 22.60 -4.92 0.77
CA ILE A 117 21.93 -4.71 -0.53
C ILE A 117 20.93 -3.54 -0.45
N LEU A 118 20.25 -3.40 0.69
CA LEU A 118 19.25 -2.37 0.98
C LEU A 118 19.80 -1.23 1.83
N ASN A 119 21.13 -1.08 1.94
CA ASN A 119 21.77 0.07 2.59
C ASN A 119 21.59 1.37 1.78
N ASP A 120 20.69 1.34 0.80
CA ASP A 120 20.20 2.50 0.09
C ASP A 120 19.29 3.29 1.02
N LYS A 121 19.96 4.17 1.77
CA LYS A 121 19.41 5.16 2.70
C LYS A 121 18.54 6.24 2.01
N SER A 122 17.93 5.93 0.87
CA SER A 122 17.00 6.78 0.13
C SER A 122 15.53 6.36 0.27
N VAL A 123 15.25 5.18 0.85
CA VAL A 123 13.89 4.71 1.12
C VAL A 123 13.50 4.91 2.58
N ASN A 124 12.21 5.10 2.86
CA ASN A 124 11.66 5.19 4.22
C ASN A 124 11.25 3.80 4.76
N GLY A 125 10.86 2.89 3.87
CA GLY A 125 10.48 1.53 4.23
C GLY A 125 10.78 0.50 3.15
N VAL A 126 10.64 -0.77 3.51
CA VAL A 126 10.83 -1.92 2.63
C VAL A 126 9.74 -2.94 2.91
N ILE A 127 9.12 -3.46 1.86
CA ILE A 127 8.24 -4.62 1.95
C ILE A 127 9.03 -5.85 1.51
N VAL A 128 8.98 -6.92 2.29
CA VAL A 128 9.71 -8.17 2.05
C VAL A 128 8.69 -9.30 1.94
N LEU A 129 8.52 -9.84 0.74
CA LEU A 129 7.65 -10.98 0.48
C LEU A 129 8.45 -12.26 0.74
N THR A 130 8.13 -13.00 1.81
CA THR A 130 8.82 -14.23 2.20
C THR A 130 7.94 -15.14 3.06
N LYS A 131 8.17 -16.46 3.02
CA LYS A 131 7.60 -17.48 3.94
C LYS A 131 8.43 -17.63 5.21
N GLU A 132 9.58 -16.96 5.28
CA GLU A 132 10.47 -16.99 6.42
C GLU A 132 9.87 -16.30 7.64
N PHE A 133 10.44 -16.59 8.82
CA PHE A 133 10.09 -15.92 10.07
C PHE A 133 8.62 -16.06 10.50
N ASN A 134 7.94 -17.11 10.04
CA ASN A 134 6.56 -17.40 10.43
C ASN A 134 5.52 -16.41 9.88
N THR A 135 5.83 -15.75 8.76
CA THR A 135 4.87 -14.89 8.05
C THR A 135 3.62 -15.66 7.63
N GLU A 136 3.72 -16.93 7.25
CA GLU A 136 2.57 -17.76 6.86
C GLU A 136 1.49 -17.84 7.95
N GLU A 137 1.90 -17.92 9.23
CA GLU A 137 0.96 -18.01 10.35
C GLU A 137 0.36 -16.64 10.72
N GLN A 138 1.06 -15.53 10.44
CA GLN A 138 0.68 -14.18 10.89
C GLN A 138 0.12 -13.31 9.77
N GLY A 139 0.30 -13.70 8.50
CA GLY A 139 0.08 -12.87 7.32
C GLY A 139 1.18 -11.83 7.09
N GLY A 140 1.69 -11.23 8.17
CA GLY A 140 2.84 -10.33 8.13
C GLY A 140 3.30 -9.90 9.51
N PHE A 141 4.41 -9.15 9.55
CA PHE A 141 4.85 -8.41 10.72
C PHE A 141 5.82 -7.27 10.34
N SER A 142 5.94 -6.29 11.23
CA SER A 142 6.82 -5.13 11.04
C SER A 142 8.05 -5.12 11.96
N VAL A 143 9.19 -4.66 11.44
CA VAL A 143 10.44 -4.44 12.18
C VAL A 143 11.10 -3.14 11.75
N ALA A 144 11.58 -2.34 12.70
CA ALA A 144 12.41 -1.17 12.42
C ALA A 144 13.89 -1.46 12.67
N TYR A 145 14.74 -1.19 11.67
CA TYR A 145 16.20 -1.35 11.78
C TYR A 145 16.91 -0.01 11.85
N GLU A 146 17.90 0.10 12.74
CA GLU A 146 18.67 1.31 12.95
C GLU A 146 19.91 1.38 12.05
N PHE A 147 20.13 2.57 11.48
CA PHE A 147 21.22 2.92 10.58
C PHE A 147 21.81 4.26 11.04
N PRO A 148 22.97 4.28 11.73
CA PRO A 148 23.48 5.47 12.40
C PRO A 148 23.64 6.72 11.52
N ASP A 149 24.08 6.59 10.27
CA ASP A 149 24.23 7.72 9.33
C ASP A 149 23.06 7.78 8.33
N TYR A 150 21.84 7.51 8.78
CA TYR A 150 20.63 7.67 8.01
C TYR A 150 19.64 8.51 8.81
N CYS A 151 18.94 9.39 8.11
CA CYS A 151 17.81 10.13 8.66
C CYS A 151 16.58 9.76 7.85
N ASN A 152 15.64 9.08 8.50
CA ASN A 152 14.31 8.88 7.93
C ASN A 152 13.47 10.11 8.25
N GLY A 153 12.93 10.73 7.21
CA GLY A 153 12.02 11.87 7.34
C GLY A 153 10.76 11.55 8.15
N PHE A 154 10.42 10.27 8.36
CA PHE A 154 9.29 9.85 9.19
C PHE A 154 9.78 9.20 10.47
N LYS A 155 9.61 9.88 11.61
CA LYS A 155 10.10 9.45 12.92
C LYS A 155 9.03 8.68 13.70
N SER A 156 9.17 7.36 13.75
CA SER A 156 8.41 6.53 14.68
C SER A 156 8.85 6.77 16.14
N LYS A 157 8.08 6.25 17.10
CA LYS A 157 8.43 6.27 18.53
C LYS A 157 9.75 5.55 18.86
N TYR A 158 10.27 4.73 17.95
CA TYR A 158 11.54 4.01 18.12
C TYR A 158 12.76 4.78 17.62
N GLY A 159 12.57 5.99 17.06
CA GLY A 159 13.64 6.88 16.60
C GLY A 159 13.63 7.13 15.09
N GLN A 160 14.38 8.16 14.67
CA GLN A 160 14.41 8.68 13.29
C GLN A 160 15.51 8.05 12.41
N ASN A 161 16.50 7.38 13.00
CA ASN A 161 17.62 6.80 12.24
C ASN A 161 17.30 5.37 11.78
N ARG A 162 16.07 5.13 11.29
CA ARG A 162 15.56 3.78 11.06
C ARG A 162 14.81 3.62 9.74
N ILE A 163 14.98 2.47 9.09
CA ILE A 163 14.14 2.05 7.96
C ILE A 163 13.12 1.03 8.48
N TYR A 164 11.88 1.13 8.01
CA TYR A 164 10.76 0.29 8.42
C TYR A 164 10.59 -0.90 7.46
N TYR A 165 10.61 -2.12 7.98
CA TYR A 165 10.50 -3.33 7.18
C TYR A 165 9.19 -4.05 7.51
N ALA A 166 8.36 -4.27 6.50
CA ALA A 166 7.18 -5.12 6.57
C ALA A 166 7.52 -6.47 5.94
N TYR A 167 7.48 -7.55 6.71
CA TYR A 167 7.65 -8.91 6.21
C TYR A 167 6.26 -9.51 6.00
N MET A 168 6.04 -10.13 4.84
CA MET A 168 4.72 -10.47 4.34
C MET A 168 4.69 -11.86 3.74
N ASP A 169 3.64 -12.62 4.04
CA ASP A 169 3.28 -13.78 3.25
C ASP A 169 2.43 -13.32 2.05
N TRP A 170 2.98 -13.45 0.84
CA TRP A 170 2.31 -13.05 -0.40
C TRP A 170 1.10 -13.93 -0.73
N GLU A 171 1.07 -15.18 -0.27
CA GLU A 171 -0.02 -16.11 -0.51
C GLU A 171 -1.07 -16.08 0.62
N HIS A 172 -0.96 -15.13 1.55
CA HIS A 172 -1.88 -15.02 2.68
C HIS A 172 -3.29 -14.67 2.21
N LYS A 173 -4.27 -15.47 2.65
CA LYS A 173 -5.64 -15.43 2.16
C LYS A 173 -6.61 -14.87 3.18
N TYR A 174 -7.45 -13.94 2.75
CA TYR A 174 -8.50 -13.36 3.58
C TYR A 174 -9.66 -14.34 3.77
N SER A 175 -10.05 -14.58 5.03
CA SER A 175 -11.29 -15.29 5.36
C SER A 175 -11.41 -16.68 4.71
N ILE A 176 -10.32 -17.45 4.69
CA ILE A 176 -10.32 -18.85 4.22
C ILE A 176 -11.41 -19.67 4.92
N CYS A 177 -11.99 -20.61 4.17
CA CYS A 177 -13.07 -21.45 4.65
C CYS A 177 -12.86 -22.88 4.14
N GLY A 178 -12.95 -23.85 5.05
CA GLY A 178 -12.91 -25.27 4.73
C GLY A 178 -11.51 -25.80 4.46
N TYR A 179 -10.44 -25.11 4.89
CA TYR A 179 -9.07 -25.52 4.59
C TYR A 179 -8.40 -26.26 5.73
N LYS A 180 -7.62 -27.27 5.39
CA LYS A 180 -6.71 -27.93 6.32
C LYS A 180 -5.40 -28.26 5.60
N ASP A 181 -4.28 -27.91 6.22
CA ASP A 181 -2.93 -28.16 5.68
C ASP A 181 -2.77 -27.61 4.25
N GLY A 182 -3.42 -26.47 3.95
CA GLY A 182 -3.42 -25.82 2.63
C GLY A 182 -4.42 -26.38 1.61
N GLU A 183 -5.09 -27.50 1.91
CA GLU A 183 -6.07 -28.12 1.02
C GLU A 183 -7.51 -27.80 1.42
N HIS A 184 -8.37 -27.53 0.45
CA HIS A 184 -9.81 -27.37 0.69
C HIS A 184 -10.45 -28.74 0.89
N ILE A 185 -11.02 -28.97 2.07
CA ILE A 185 -11.56 -30.27 2.49
C ILE A 185 -13.04 -30.23 2.91
N SER A 186 -13.66 -29.05 2.97
CA SER A 186 -15.04 -28.91 3.45
C SER A 186 -15.78 -27.73 2.84
N ASP A 187 -17.01 -27.95 2.37
CA ASP A 187 -17.88 -26.87 1.86
C ASP A 187 -18.51 -26.01 2.98
N ILE A 188 -18.11 -26.25 4.23
CA ILE A 188 -18.49 -25.45 5.40
C ILE A 188 -17.25 -25.16 6.25
N SER A 189 -17.27 -24.04 6.96
CA SER A 189 -16.20 -23.63 7.85
C SER A 189 -15.93 -24.64 8.95
N ILE A 190 -14.64 -24.84 9.22
CA ILE A 190 -14.12 -25.76 10.23
C ILE A 190 -13.28 -25.00 11.27
N GLY A 191 -13.38 -25.43 12.53
CA GLY A 191 -12.62 -24.82 13.62
C GLY A 191 -12.95 -23.34 13.83
N GLY A 192 -11.92 -22.50 13.91
CA GLY A 192 -12.04 -21.06 14.18
C GLY A 192 -12.20 -20.17 12.95
N GLU A 193 -12.40 -20.75 11.77
CA GLU A 193 -12.67 -20.04 10.53
C GLU A 193 -13.95 -19.18 10.62
N CYS A 194 -14.09 -18.23 9.69
CA CYS A 194 -15.27 -17.35 9.59
C CYS A 194 -15.59 -16.61 10.90
N THR A 195 -14.57 -16.14 11.61
CA THR A 195 -14.72 -15.45 12.91
C THR A 195 -15.34 -16.37 13.97
N ASN A 196 -14.87 -17.63 14.05
CA ASN A 196 -15.40 -18.67 14.93
C ASN A 196 -16.90 -18.95 14.72
N GLN A 197 -17.37 -18.94 13.47
CA GLN A 197 -18.75 -19.30 13.10
C GLN A 197 -18.78 -20.63 12.33
N PRO A 198 -18.54 -21.77 13.00
CA PRO A 198 -18.51 -23.06 12.33
C PRO A 198 -19.86 -23.39 11.69
N GLY A 199 -19.83 -24.04 10.52
CA GLY A 199 -21.02 -24.34 9.72
C GLY A 199 -21.44 -23.22 8.76
N THR A 200 -20.75 -22.07 8.76
CA THR A 200 -20.87 -21.07 7.69
C THR A 200 -20.47 -21.69 6.35
N PRO A 201 -21.28 -21.56 5.28
CA PRO A 201 -20.93 -22.10 3.97
C PRO A 201 -19.63 -21.51 3.41
N CYS A 202 -18.85 -22.35 2.74
CA CYS A 202 -17.69 -21.93 1.97
C CYS A 202 -18.07 -21.72 0.51
N VAL A 203 -17.73 -20.55 -0.04
CA VAL A 203 -18.05 -20.17 -1.42
C VAL A 203 -16.76 -19.88 -2.18
N PHE A 204 -16.69 -20.34 -3.43
CA PHE A 204 -15.54 -20.08 -4.29
C PHE A 204 -15.64 -18.65 -4.85
N ASN A 205 -14.63 -17.81 -4.59
CA ASN A 205 -14.60 -16.41 -5.05
C ASN A 205 -13.94 -16.21 -6.42
N GLY A 206 -13.51 -17.29 -7.08
CA GLY A 206 -12.75 -17.26 -8.33
C GLY A 206 -11.30 -17.72 -8.18
N ASP A 207 -10.76 -17.73 -6.95
CA ASP A 207 -9.38 -18.10 -6.67
C ASP A 207 -9.27 -19.13 -5.52
N TYR A 208 -9.99 -18.91 -4.42
CA TYR A 208 -10.06 -19.83 -3.29
C TYR A 208 -11.43 -19.82 -2.62
N TYR A 209 -11.64 -20.75 -1.67
CA TYR A 209 -12.88 -20.80 -0.91
C TYR A 209 -12.82 -19.85 0.29
N ILE A 210 -13.81 -18.97 0.38
CA ILE A 210 -13.98 -18.01 1.47
C ILE A 210 -15.31 -18.23 2.17
N CYS A 211 -15.44 -17.66 3.36
CA CYS A 211 -16.70 -17.65 4.08
C CYS A 211 -17.79 -16.91 3.28
N GLU A 212 -19.00 -17.46 3.20
CA GLU A 212 -20.14 -16.85 2.48
C GLU A 212 -20.40 -15.40 2.93
N ASN A 213 -20.32 -15.15 4.24
CA ASN A 213 -20.48 -13.81 4.82
C ASN A 213 -19.34 -12.83 4.48
N ALA A 214 -18.27 -13.30 3.84
CA ALA A 214 -17.14 -12.48 3.43
C ALA A 214 -17.11 -12.16 1.93
N GLN A 215 -18.03 -12.71 1.13
CA GLN A 215 -17.99 -12.62 -0.33
C GLN A 215 -18.10 -11.17 -0.85
N GLU A 216 -18.96 -10.37 -0.23
CA GLU A 216 -19.22 -8.97 -0.60
C GLU A 216 -18.21 -7.98 0.02
N ASN A 217 -17.25 -8.47 0.82
CA ASN A 217 -16.28 -7.60 1.50
C ASN A 217 -15.24 -7.03 0.53
N PHE A 218 -14.70 -5.84 0.85
CA PHE A 218 -13.63 -5.24 0.06
C PHE A 218 -12.39 -6.15 -0.06
N TYR A 219 -12.09 -6.93 0.99
CA TYR A 219 -10.97 -7.89 1.04
C TYR A 219 -11.24 -9.24 0.36
N SER A 220 -12.44 -9.48 -0.18
CA SER A 220 -12.67 -10.71 -0.97
C SER A 220 -11.87 -10.71 -2.27
N ASN A 221 -11.47 -9.53 -2.77
CA ASN A 221 -10.49 -9.37 -3.83
C ASN A 221 -9.05 -9.47 -3.26
N PRO A 222 -8.20 -10.37 -3.79
CA PRO A 222 -6.84 -10.58 -3.28
C PRO A 222 -5.95 -9.33 -3.30
N ALA A 223 -6.01 -8.52 -4.36
CA ALA A 223 -5.20 -7.31 -4.47
C ALA A 223 -5.62 -6.24 -3.45
N ASN A 224 -6.93 -6.11 -3.21
CA ASN A 224 -7.47 -5.23 -2.18
C ASN A 224 -6.99 -5.61 -0.78
N PHE A 225 -7.00 -6.92 -0.47
CA PHE A 225 -6.52 -7.43 0.80
C PHE A 225 -5.01 -7.22 0.96
N MET A 226 -4.21 -7.71 0.01
CA MET A 226 -2.74 -7.60 0.08
C MET A 226 -2.26 -6.15 0.09
N GLY A 227 -2.87 -5.28 -0.73
CA GLY A 227 -2.52 -3.85 -0.74
C GLY A 227 -2.87 -3.14 0.56
N SER A 228 -3.96 -3.56 1.21
CA SER A 228 -4.31 -3.07 2.56
C SER A 228 -3.33 -3.61 3.61
N LEU A 229 -2.91 -4.86 3.48
CA LEU A 229 -1.94 -5.50 4.38
C LEU A 229 -0.54 -4.88 4.25
N PHE A 230 -0.12 -4.46 3.05
CA PHE A 230 1.10 -3.67 2.85
C PHE A 230 1.07 -2.38 3.66
N VAL A 231 -0.05 -1.65 3.62
CA VAL A 231 -0.24 -0.44 4.41
C VAL A 231 -0.29 -0.76 5.91
N HIS A 232 -0.99 -1.83 6.30
CA HIS A 232 -1.06 -2.30 7.70
C HIS A 232 0.35 -2.48 8.29
N GLU A 233 1.16 -3.31 7.65
CA GLU A 233 2.46 -3.70 8.18
C GLU A 233 3.49 -2.57 8.16
N LEU A 234 3.41 -1.67 7.17
CA LEU A 234 4.24 -0.47 7.15
C LEU A 234 3.90 0.52 8.27
N MET A 235 2.68 0.49 8.81
CA MET A 235 2.18 1.47 9.77
C MET A 235 2.35 1.08 11.24
N HIS A 236 2.55 -0.21 11.56
CA HIS A 236 2.87 -0.65 12.93
C HIS A 236 3.96 0.14 13.68
N PRO A 237 5.04 0.62 13.04
CA PRO A 237 6.04 1.43 13.74
C PRO A 237 5.46 2.70 14.39
N PHE A 238 4.33 3.20 13.88
CA PHE A 238 3.64 4.41 14.33
C PHE A 238 2.51 4.12 15.34
N GLY A 239 2.29 2.84 15.68
CA GLY A 239 1.29 2.40 16.64
C GLY A 239 1.77 2.32 18.09
N GLU A 240 0.82 2.34 19.02
CA GLU A 240 1.07 2.12 20.45
C GLU A 240 1.24 0.62 20.76
N ASN A 241 2.48 0.13 20.66
CA ASN A 241 2.97 -1.13 21.23
C ASN A 241 2.62 -2.39 20.43
N GLY A 242 2.51 -2.28 19.10
CA GLY A 242 2.51 -3.39 18.11
C GLY A 242 1.37 -4.41 18.21
N LYS A 243 0.65 -4.45 19.33
CA LYS A 243 -0.54 -5.27 19.59
C LYS A 243 -1.72 -4.45 20.08
N TYR A 244 -1.57 -3.14 20.28
CA TYR A 244 -2.67 -2.27 20.73
C TYR A 244 -3.00 -1.17 19.71
N ASP A 245 -2.43 -1.29 18.52
CA ASP A 245 -2.62 -0.45 17.34
C ASP A 245 -3.62 -1.08 16.35
N HIS A 246 -4.21 -2.23 16.68
CA HIS A 246 -5.17 -2.92 15.85
C HIS A 246 -6.60 -2.54 16.19
N TYR A 247 -7.44 -2.53 15.16
CA TYR A 247 -8.86 -2.34 15.28
C TYR A 247 -9.51 -3.39 16.19
N GLY A 248 -10.49 -3.00 17.00
CA GLY A 248 -11.25 -3.92 17.86
C GLY A 248 -10.51 -4.39 19.11
N ILE A 249 -9.43 -3.72 19.50
CA ILE A 249 -8.79 -3.88 20.81
C ILE A 249 -9.21 -2.69 21.70
N ASN A 250 -9.37 -2.93 23.01
CA ASN A 250 -9.82 -1.93 24.00
C ASN A 250 -9.09 -0.55 23.98
N ASN A 251 -7.90 -0.48 23.38
CA ASN A 251 -7.10 0.75 23.26
C ASN A 251 -7.24 1.42 21.88
N CYS A 252 -8.24 1.04 21.09
CA CYS A 252 -8.67 1.69 19.86
C CYS A 252 -9.93 2.53 20.15
N PRO A 253 -9.82 3.66 20.86
CA PRO A 253 -10.94 4.33 21.52
C PRO A 253 -12.01 4.89 20.58
N GLU A 254 -11.77 4.91 19.28
CA GLU A 254 -12.64 5.58 18.30
C GLU A 254 -13.65 4.64 17.62
N VAL A 255 -13.58 3.32 17.85
CA VAL A 255 -14.37 2.40 17.02
C VAL A 255 -14.78 1.12 17.75
N SER A 256 -16.06 0.77 17.65
CA SER A 256 -16.61 -0.45 18.25
C SER A 256 -16.04 -1.70 17.58
N GLU A 257 -15.71 -2.73 18.37
CA GLU A 257 -15.08 -4.00 17.95
C GLU A 257 -15.81 -4.75 16.83
N THR A 258 -17.02 -4.32 16.45
CA THR A 258 -17.91 -5.05 15.53
C THR A 258 -18.11 -4.40 14.16
N ASN A 259 -17.53 -3.22 13.87
CA ASN A 259 -17.69 -2.60 12.54
C ASN A 259 -16.59 -3.08 11.58
N LEU A 260 -16.91 -4.12 10.81
CA LEU A 260 -16.01 -4.70 9.80
C LEU A 260 -15.69 -3.71 8.67
N GLU A 261 -16.62 -2.84 8.30
CA GLU A 261 -16.40 -1.85 7.24
C GLU A 261 -15.33 -0.84 7.66
N ASP A 262 -15.39 -0.35 8.90
CA ASP A 262 -14.38 0.55 9.45
C ASP A 262 -13.03 -0.17 9.60
N ALA A 263 -13.03 -1.42 10.09
CA ALA A 263 -11.81 -2.22 10.16
C ALA A 263 -11.14 -2.34 8.78
N GLN A 264 -11.91 -2.63 7.73
CA GLN A 264 -11.38 -2.72 6.36
C GLN A 264 -10.97 -1.36 5.77
N TYR A 265 -11.65 -0.29 6.17
CA TYR A 265 -11.32 1.07 5.79
C TYR A 265 -9.93 1.44 6.31
N TYR A 266 -9.68 1.20 7.60
CA TYR A 266 -8.41 1.51 8.30
C TYR A 266 -7.38 0.37 8.22
N CYS A 267 -7.48 -0.49 7.21
CA CYS A 267 -6.56 -1.62 7.02
C CYS A 267 -6.36 -2.52 8.25
N GLY A 268 -7.33 -2.62 9.17
CA GLY A 268 -7.22 -3.40 10.41
C GLY A 268 -6.45 -2.70 11.54
N LEU A 269 -6.03 -1.44 11.36
CA LEU A 269 -5.36 -0.63 12.38
C LEU A 269 -6.29 0.43 12.96
N CYS A 270 -5.87 0.99 14.08
CA CYS A 270 -6.54 2.13 14.69
C CYS A 270 -6.30 3.42 13.89
N PRO A 271 -7.32 4.30 13.79
CA PRO A 271 -7.18 5.59 13.10
C PRO A 271 -5.97 6.42 13.57
N ASN A 272 -5.72 6.42 14.88
CA ASN A 272 -4.62 7.17 15.50
C ASN A 272 -3.22 6.77 15.00
N VAL A 273 -3.03 5.55 14.46
CA VAL A 273 -1.76 5.12 13.87
C VAL A 273 -1.41 6.01 12.67
N TYR A 274 -2.42 6.31 11.84
CA TYR A 274 -2.27 7.16 10.66
C TYR A 274 -2.08 8.63 11.05
N ASP A 275 -2.72 9.07 12.14
CA ASP A 275 -2.48 10.41 12.71
C ASP A 275 -1.05 10.56 13.21
N ASN A 276 -0.57 9.60 13.99
CA ASN A 276 0.82 9.56 14.45
C ASN A 276 1.80 9.55 13.28
N PHE A 277 1.49 8.82 12.20
CA PHE A 277 2.31 8.82 10.99
C PHE A 277 2.36 10.21 10.34
N LYS A 278 1.21 10.87 10.16
CA LYS A 278 1.15 12.23 9.59
C LYS A 278 1.96 13.25 10.39
N GLU A 279 1.96 13.12 11.72
CA GLU A 279 2.70 13.99 12.63
C GLU A 279 4.18 13.61 12.77
N SER A 280 4.60 12.46 12.22
CA SER A 280 5.95 11.94 12.38
C SER A 280 7.01 12.62 11.53
N PHE A 281 6.60 13.48 10.58
CA PHE A 281 7.55 14.09 9.65
C PHE A 281 8.55 15.00 10.40
N VAL A 282 9.83 14.78 10.14
CA VAL A 282 10.95 15.58 10.63
C VAL A 282 11.89 15.90 9.47
N GLU A 283 12.46 17.10 9.49
CA GLU A 283 13.46 17.46 8.48
C GLU A 283 14.77 16.67 8.72
N CYS A 284 15.20 16.05 7.63
CA CYS A 284 16.51 15.46 7.39
C CYS A 284 17.20 16.32 6.32
#